data_AF-A0A497QLF8-F1
#
_entry.id   AF-A0A497QLF8-F1
#
_cell.length_a   1.000
_cell.length_b   1.000
_cell.length_c   1.000
_cell.angle_alpha   90.00
_cell.angle_beta   90.00
_cell.angle_gamma   90.00
#
_symmetry.space_group_name_H-M   'P 1'
#
loop_
_entity.id
_entity.type
_entity.pdbx_description
1 polymer ?
#
loop_
_entity_poly.entity_id
_entity_poly.type
_entity_poly.pdbx_seq_one_letter_code
_entity_poly.pdbx_strand_id
1 'polypeptide(L)'
;KGYDVGLLRLRVLRPFPDEEIREACKGAETIHFIERAPSYGYKGVIAIDTMAALYEGDNHPKPFHHIEGLSGMDVTAEYVADLIEKDLASLKR
;
A
#
# COMPACT_ATOMS: atom_id res chain seq x y z
N LYS A 1 16.50 -6.71 -8.28
CA LYS A 1 16.41 -7.83 -7.30
C LYS A 1 15.24 -8.71 -7.72
N GLY A 2 15.28 -10.02 -7.46
CA GLY A 2 14.24 -10.96 -7.92
C GLY A 2 13.00 -10.99 -7.05
N TYR A 3 12.55 -9.83 -6.53
CA TYR A 3 11.31 -9.74 -5.78
C TYR A 3 10.13 -9.77 -6.74
N ASP A 4 9.11 -10.57 -6.44
CA ASP A 4 7.84 -10.54 -7.16
C ASP A 4 7.02 -9.35 -6.64
N VAL A 5 6.99 -8.27 -7.41
CA VAL A 5 6.38 -7.00 -7.03
C VAL A 5 5.45 -6.51 -8.12
N GLY A 6 4.25 -6.10 -7.73
CA GLY A 6 3.27 -5.42 -8.57
C GLY A 6 3.08 -3.97 -8.15
N LEU A 7 2.52 -3.16 -9.05
CA LEU A 7 2.12 -1.78 -8.76
C LEU A 7 0.62 -1.61 -9.02
N LEU A 8 -0.10 -1.19 -7.99
CA LEU A 8 -1.50 -0.77 -8.10
C LEU A 8 -1.57 0.75 -8.01
N ARG A 9 -2.05 1.41 -9.08
CA ARG A 9 -2.33 2.85 -9.08
C ARG A 9 -3.83 3.09 -9.00
N LEU A 10 -4.30 3.54 -7.85
CA LEU A 10 -5.71 3.89 -7.66
C LEU A 10 -6.10 5.07 -8.56
N ARG A 11 -7.10 4.88 -9.42
CA ARG A 11 -7.60 5.92 -10.35
C ARG A 11 -8.91 6.56 -9.88
N VAL A 12 -9.68 5.84 -9.08
CA VAL A 12 -10.97 6.27 -8.53
C VAL A 12 -10.91 6.01 -7.04
N LEU A 13 -11.12 7.05 -6.23
CA LEU A 13 -11.20 6.92 -4.78
C LEU A 13 -12.65 6.75 -4.31
N ARG A 14 -13.62 7.36 -5.01
CA ARG A 14 -15.05 7.33 -4.66
C ARG A 14 -15.94 7.18 -5.90
N PRO A 15 -16.94 6.27 -5.89
CA PRO A 15 -17.08 5.17 -4.92
C PRO A 15 -15.80 4.32 -4.87
N PHE A 16 -15.47 3.77 -3.70
CA PHE A 16 -14.22 3.00 -3.56
C PHE A 16 -14.37 1.65 -4.28
N PRO A 17 -13.40 1.21 -5.09
CA PRO A 17 -13.52 0.01 -5.92
C PRO A 17 -13.17 -1.26 -5.12
N ASP A 18 -14.04 -1.67 -4.20
CA ASP A 18 -13.76 -2.78 -3.27
C ASP A 18 -13.47 -4.12 -3.98
N GLU A 19 -14.27 -4.45 -5.01
CA GLU A 19 -14.14 -5.71 -5.75
C GLU A 19 -12.82 -5.78 -6.53
N GLU A 20 -12.46 -4.71 -7.23
CA GLU A 20 -11.24 -4.64 -8.02
C GLU A 20 -10.00 -4.65 -7.13
N ILE A 21 -10.06 -4.03 -5.95
CA ILE A 21 -8.99 -4.07 -4.96
C ILE A 21 -8.78 -5.50 -4.45
N ARG A 22 -9.86 -6.19 -4.07
CA ARG A 22 -9.79 -7.58 -3.60
C ARG A 22 -9.20 -8.51 -4.67
N GLU A 23 -9.64 -8.38 -5.91
CA GLU A 23 -9.12 -9.21 -7.01
C GLU A 23 -7.65 -8.90 -7.32
N ALA A 24 -7.28 -7.62 -7.40
CA ALA A 24 -5.90 -7.23 -7.69
C ALA A 24 -4.90 -7.65 -6.59
N CYS A 25 -5.37 -7.77 -5.34
CA CYS A 25 -4.54 -8.14 -4.20
C CYS A 25 -4.63 -9.63 -3.83
N LYS A 26 -5.36 -10.47 -4.57
CA LYS A 26 -5.71 -11.86 -4.16
C LYS A 26 -4.52 -12.79 -3.86
N GLY A 27 -3.36 -12.55 -4.47
CA GLY A 27 -2.14 -13.34 -4.25
C GLY A 27 -1.04 -12.60 -3.48
N ALA A 28 -1.30 -11.37 -3.02
CA ALA A 28 -0.29 -10.56 -2.36
C ALA A 28 -0.08 -11.04 -0.91
N GLU A 29 1.19 -11.22 -0.52
CA GLU A 29 1.56 -11.51 0.88
C GLU A 29 1.70 -10.22 1.71
N THR A 30 2.14 -9.15 1.06
CA THR A 30 2.32 -7.83 1.65
C THR A 30 1.70 -6.77 0.75
N ILE A 31 1.27 -5.66 1.35
CA ILE A 31 0.80 -4.48 0.64
C ILE A 31 1.48 -3.25 1.20
N HIS A 32 2.04 -2.41 0.33
CA HIS A 32 2.80 -1.23 0.70
C HIS A 32 2.06 0.02 0.21
N PHE A 33 1.55 0.81 1.15
CA PHE A 33 0.88 2.07 0.88
C PHE A 33 1.88 3.21 0.90
N ILE A 34 1.95 3.94 -0.21
CA ILE A 34 2.79 5.13 -0.37
C ILE A 34 1.88 6.26 -0.80
N GLU A 35 1.50 7.11 0.16
CA GLU A 35 0.51 8.14 -0.06
C GLU A 35 0.91 9.49 0.56
N ARG A 36 0.37 10.57 0.00
CA ARG A 36 0.63 11.95 0.45
C ARG A 36 -0.43 12.47 1.44
N ALA A 37 -1.40 11.63 1.80
CA ALA A 37 -2.62 12.03 2.51
C ALA A 37 -2.73 11.31 3.87
N PRO A 38 -2.28 11.94 4.97
CA PRO A 38 -2.48 11.37 6.30
C PRO A 38 -3.91 11.58 6.78
N SER A 39 -4.50 10.56 7.42
CA SER A 39 -5.61 10.75 8.35
C SER A 39 -5.02 11.00 9.73
N TYR A 40 -5.16 12.22 10.24
CA TYR A 40 -4.56 12.61 11.52
C TYR A 40 -4.97 11.65 12.65
N GLY A 41 -3.97 11.16 13.39
CA GLY A 41 -4.17 10.17 14.46
C GLY A 41 -4.28 8.72 14.00
N TYR A 42 -4.13 8.43 12.70
CA TYR A 42 -4.15 7.06 12.17
C TYR A 42 -3.22 6.88 10.96
N LYS A 43 -3.59 6.00 10.01
CA LYS A 43 -2.90 5.78 8.73
C LYS A 43 -3.36 6.82 7.68
N GLY A 44 -3.02 6.63 6.42
CA GLY A 44 -3.54 7.43 5.31
C GLY A 44 -4.87 6.92 4.77
N VAL A 45 -5.56 7.77 4.01
CA VAL A 45 -6.95 7.51 3.56
C VAL A 45 -7.02 6.29 2.65
N ILE A 46 -6.05 6.15 1.74
CA ILE A 46 -6.01 5.00 0.81
C ILE A 46 -5.74 3.71 1.58
N ALA A 47 -4.80 3.75 2.54
CA ALA A 47 -4.52 2.59 3.37
C ALA A 47 -5.74 2.15 4.18
N ILE A 48 -6.50 3.09 4.77
CA ILE A 48 -7.70 2.78 5.56
C ILE A 48 -8.75 2.10 4.70
N ASP A 49 -9.12 2.71 3.58
CA ASP A 49 -10.19 2.18 2.72
C ASP A 49 -9.78 0.84 2.10
N THR A 50 -8.53 0.71 1.65
CA THR A 50 -8.01 -0.55 1.08
C THR A 50 -8.01 -1.66 2.13
N MET A 51 -7.57 -1.36 3.36
CA MET A 51 -7.60 -2.35 4.44
C MET A 51 -9.02 -2.78 4.79
N ALA A 52 -9.99 -1.86 4.76
CA ALA A 52 -11.40 -2.19 4.96
C ALA A 52 -11.94 -3.08 3.83
N ALA A 53 -11.65 -2.75 2.57
CA ALA A 53 -12.04 -3.55 1.41
C ALA A 53 -11.48 -4.98 1.46
N LEU A 54 -10.20 -5.11 1.83
CA LEU A 54 -9.51 -6.40 1.97
C LEU A 54 -9.97 -7.19 3.20
N TYR A 55 -10.45 -6.51 4.25
CA TYR A 55 -10.97 -7.18 5.44
C TYR A 55 -12.22 -8.01 5.14
N GLU A 56 -13.03 -7.57 4.18
CA GLU A 56 -14.21 -8.32 3.71
C GLU A 56 -13.88 -9.44 2.71
N GLY A 57 -12.62 -9.59 2.28
CA GLY A 57 -12.17 -10.63 1.37
C GLY A 57 -11.46 -11.80 2.05
N ASP A 58 -11.04 -12.80 1.26
CA ASP A 58 -10.34 -13.99 1.78
C ASP A 58 -8.81 -13.79 1.96
N ASN A 59 -8.24 -12.74 1.34
CA ASN A 59 -6.81 -12.43 1.45
C ASN A 59 -6.57 -11.19 2.31
N HIS A 60 -5.64 -11.30 3.25
CA HIS A 60 -5.28 -10.23 4.18
C HIS A 60 -3.76 -9.98 4.14
N PRO A 61 -3.23 -9.36 3.07
CA PRO A 61 -1.82 -9.06 2.96
C PRO A 61 -1.36 -8.18 4.12
N LYS A 62 -0.15 -8.43 4.64
CA LYS A 62 0.40 -7.63 5.73
C LYS A 62 0.62 -6.19 5.26
N PRO A 63 -0.02 -5.18 5.90
CA PRO A 63 0.06 -3.80 5.44
C PRO A 63 1.31 -3.10 5.99
N PHE A 64 2.01 -2.41 5.10
CA PHE A 64 3.01 -1.40 5.39
C PHE A 64 2.50 -0.05 4.90
N HIS A 65 2.68 1.00 5.69
CA HIS A 65 2.10 2.30 5.39
C HIS A 65 3.14 3.40 5.59
N HIS A 66 3.26 4.25 4.56
CA HIS A 66 4.23 5.31 4.48
C HIS A 66 3.55 6.59 4.00
N ILE A 67 3.65 7.65 4.80
CA ILE A 67 3.24 8.99 4.39
C ILE A 67 4.46 9.68 3.79
N GLU A 68 4.52 9.70 2.47
CA GLU A 68 5.68 10.14 1.71
C GLU A 68 5.31 11.26 0.75
N GLY A 69 6.26 12.12 0.40
CA GLY A 69 6.02 13.21 -0.54
C GLY A 69 5.18 14.37 0.01
N LEU A 70 5.08 14.48 1.34
CA LEU A 70 4.54 15.69 1.99
C LEU A 70 5.34 16.92 1.56
N SER A 71 4.68 18.07 1.54
CA SER A 71 5.30 19.36 1.18
C SER A 71 5.95 19.38 -0.22
N GLY A 72 5.50 18.53 -1.14
CA GLY A 72 6.02 18.47 -2.50
C GLY A 72 7.37 17.76 -2.62
N MET A 73 7.81 17.02 -1.59
CA MET A 73 9.00 16.19 -1.69
C MET A 73 8.83 15.13 -2.79
N ASP A 74 9.92 14.88 -3.51
CA ASP A 74 9.94 13.88 -4.56
C ASP A 74 9.93 12.46 -3.97
N VAL A 75 9.26 11.54 -4.67
CA VAL A 75 9.15 10.13 -4.29
C VAL A 75 9.61 9.32 -5.48
N THR A 76 10.92 9.09 -5.56
CA THR A 76 11.55 8.41 -6.70
C THR A 76 11.34 6.90 -6.65
N ALA A 77 11.51 6.23 -7.79
CA ALA A 77 11.41 4.77 -7.86
C ALA A 77 12.47 4.08 -6.98
N GLU A 78 13.67 4.66 -6.91
CA GLU A 78 14.77 4.17 -6.06
C GLU A 78 14.41 4.28 -4.58
N TYR A 79 13.83 5.41 -4.16
CA TYR A 79 13.38 5.61 -2.79
C TYR A 79 12.31 4.59 -2.40
N VAL A 80 11.33 4.36 -3.28
CA VAL A 80 10.27 3.36 -3.07
C VAL A 80 10.86 1.96 -2.99
N ALA A 81 11.82 1.60 -3.84
CA ALA A 81 12.46 0.29 -3.80
C ALA A 81 13.22 0.06 -2.48
N ASP A 82 13.96 1.06 -2.00
CA ASP A 82 14.66 1.00 -0.72
C ASP A 82 13.71 0.88 0.47
N LEU A 83 12.57 1.56 0.41
CA LEU A 83 11.51 1.51 1.43
C LEU A 83 10.90 0.11 1.52
N ILE A 84 10.48 -0.45 0.37
CA ILE A 84 9.92 -1.80 0.30
C ILE A 84 10.94 -2.84 0.77
N GLU A 85 12.22 -2.70 0.43
CA GLU A 85 13.24 -3.63 0.90
C GLU A 85 13.41 -3.61 2.42
N LYS A 86 13.36 -2.43 3.05
CA LYS A 86 13.41 -2.30 4.51
C LYS A 86 12.20 -2.99 5.16
N ASP A 87 11.01 -2.81 4.58
CA ASP A 87 9.79 -3.47 5.03
C ASP A 87 9.92 -4.99 4.95
N LEU A 88 10.37 -5.53 3.81
CA LEU A 88 10.57 -6.97 3.62
C LEU A 88 11.66 -7.53 4.54
N ALA A 89 12.73 -6.79 4.79
CA ALA A 89 13.76 -7.18 5.74
C ALA A 89 13.22 -7.26 7.19
N SER A 90 12.23 -6.44 7.54
CA SER A 90 11.58 -6.48 8.86
C SER A 90 10.78 -7.76 9.11
N LEU A 91 10.40 -8.49 8.05
CA LEU A 91 9.67 -9.76 8.14
C LEU A 91 10.56 -10.96 8.48
N LYS A 92 11.87 -10.85 8.28
CA LYS A 92 12.83 -11.95 8.50
C LYS A 92 13.30 -12.05 9.96
N ARG A 93 12.69 -11.29 10.87
CA ARG A 93 13.00 -11.28 12.30
C ARG A 93 12.12 -12.22 13.09
#